data_AF-X0TL63-F1
#
_entry.id   AF-X0TL63-F1
#
_cell.length_a   1.000
_cell.length_b   1.000
_cell.length_c   1.000
_cell.angle_alpha   90.00
_cell.angle_beta   90.00
_cell.angle_gamma   90.00
#
_symmetry.space_group_name_H-M   'P 1'
#
loop_
_entity.id
_entity.type
_entity.pdbx_description
1 polymer ?
#
loop_
_entity_poly.entity_id
_entity_poly.type
_entity_poly.pdbx_seq_one_letter_code
_entity_poly.pdbx_strand_id
1 'polypeptide(L)'
;VRENIPQISAIHATLDSHHPVHIAHPVWWINKNGKHPNPFTMIDKDSVAAGYYKAYNPNMLKWSEDYVRALNDNNRYVLCVWPPHCLIADVGFTIVPELREAFLVWENTFKKLNYVPKGSCVYTEHYSAVRADVEYPGDPTTTLNYQVIEMLKTGQDILVSGEALDFCVANTIRDIANEFSEDEVKNFVLLEDACSCVNAPGLENLGDDFVNEMVSKGMRVSKTTEYFK
;
A
#
# COMPACT_ATOMS: atom_id res chain seq x y z
N VAL A 1 18.16 9.63 -6.29
CA VAL A 1 17.88 9.56 -7.75
C VAL A 1 18.85 10.42 -8.58
N ARG A 2 18.85 11.75 -8.44
CA ARG A 2 19.64 12.67 -9.30
C ARG A 2 21.13 12.31 -9.40
N GLU A 3 21.74 11.95 -8.27
CA GLU A 3 23.17 11.63 -8.19
C GLU A 3 23.51 10.23 -8.74
N ASN A 4 22.51 9.37 -8.93
CA ASN A 4 22.70 7.94 -9.24
C ASN A 4 22.00 7.51 -10.53
N ILE A 5 21.72 8.46 -11.44
CA ILE A 5 21.02 8.19 -12.70
C ILE A 5 21.62 7.03 -13.52
N PRO A 6 22.96 6.88 -13.66
CA PRO A 6 23.56 5.78 -14.40
C PRO A 6 23.35 4.41 -13.73
N GLN A 7 23.17 4.39 -12.40
CA GLN A 7 23.02 3.16 -11.60
C GLN A 7 21.55 2.68 -11.53
N ILE A 8 20.58 3.55 -11.83
CA ILE A 8 19.15 3.24 -11.77
C ILE A 8 18.66 2.84 -13.17
N SER A 9 18.40 1.55 -13.35
CA SER A 9 17.94 0.95 -14.62
C SER A 9 16.46 1.23 -14.89
N ALA A 10 15.60 1.10 -13.88
CA ALA A 10 14.16 1.34 -13.96
C ALA A 10 13.63 2.02 -12.68
N ILE A 11 12.51 2.73 -12.81
CA ILE A 11 11.76 3.29 -11.68
C ILE A 11 10.29 2.91 -11.85
N HIS A 12 9.74 2.27 -10.83
CA HIS A 12 8.31 1.96 -10.72
C HIS A 12 7.76 2.74 -9.52
N ALA A 13 6.85 3.69 -9.77
CA ALA A 13 6.24 4.51 -8.73
C ALA A 13 4.79 4.09 -8.54
N THR A 14 4.46 3.62 -7.34
CA THR A 14 3.10 3.21 -6.97
C THR A 14 2.32 4.42 -6.47
N LEU A 15 1.05 4.55 -6.86
CA LEU A 15 0.21 5.71 -6.52
C LEU A 15 -1.12 5.26 -5.92
N ASP A 16 -1.37 5.59 -4.66
CA ASP A 16 -2.71 5.50 -4.12
C ASP A 16 -3.66 6.44 -4.87
N SER A 17 -4.83 5.92 -5.21
CA SER A 17 -5.75 6.51 -6.17
C SER A 17 -7.19 6.35 -5.68
N HIS A 18 -7.62 7.14 -4.69
CA HIS A 18 -8.91 6.90 -4.05
C HIS A 18 -10.03 7.80 -4.58
N HIS A 19 -11.25 7.25 -4.56
CA HIS A 19 -12.47 8.07 -4.58
C HIS A 19 -12.85 8.48 -3.15
N PRO A 20 -13.59 9.59 -2.96
CA PRO A 20 -14.05 10.00 -1.63
C PRO A 20 -14.87 8.91 -0.91
N VAL A 21 -15.65 8.14 -1.67
CA VAL A 21 -16.54 7.08 -1.18
C VAL A 21 -15.86 5.71 -1.01
N HIS A 22 -14.57 5.68 -0.68
CA HIS A 22 -13.81 4.46 -0.43
C HIS A 22 -14.23 3.78 0.88
N ILE A 23 -14.17 2.45 0.95
CA ILE A 23 -14.57 1.66 2.13
C ILE A 23 -13.77 2.00 3.39
N ALA A 24 -12.53 2.46 3.24
CA ALA A 24 -11.71 2.89 4.36
C ALA A 24 -11.89 4.38 4.73
N HIS A 25 -12.86 5.09 4.14
CA HIS A 25 -13.14 6.49 4.48
C HIS A 25 -14.38 6.65 5.38
N PRO A 26 -14.47 7.74 6.17
CA PRO A 26 -15.59 8.01 7.07
C PRO A 26 -16.97 7.93 6.41
N VAL A 27 -17.08 8.42 5.16
CA VAL A 27 -18.36 8.49 4.44
C VAL A 27 -18.99 7.11 4.21
N TRP A 28 -18.19 6.04 4.19
CA TRP A 28 -18.68 4.69 3.99
C TRP A 28 -19.47 4.15 5.18
N TRP A 29 -19.12 4.58 6.40
CA TRP A 29 -19.61 4.00 7.64
C TRP A 29 -20.43 5.00 8.46
N ILE A 30 -21.42 4.51 9.20
CA ILE A 30 -22.10 5.25 10.26
C ILE A 30 -22.19 4.40 11.52
N ASN A 31 -22.13 5.06 12.67
CA ASN A 31 -22.36 4.42 13.96
C ASN A 31 -23.86 4.32 14.32
N LYS A 32 -24.17 3.72 15.47
CA LYS A 32 -25.54 3.60 16.01
C LYS A 32 -26.33 4.92 16.12
N ASN A 33 -25.64 6.06 16.20
CA ASN A 33 -26.24 7.39 16.28
C ASN A 33 -26.36 8.06 14.89
N GLY A 34 -26.07 7.34 13.81
CA GLY A 34 -26.10 7.87 12.44
C GLY A 34 -24.95 8.81 12.10
N LYS A 35 -23.86 8.81 12.87
CA LYS A 35 -22.68 9.67 12.63
C LYS A 35 -21.55 8.88 11.98
N HIS A 36 -20.85 9.51 11.03
CA HIS A 36 -19.63 8.96 10.46
C HIS A 36 -18.52 8.83 11.53
N PRO A 37 -17.71 7.76 11.50
CA PRO A 37 -16.56 7.61 12.40
C PRO A 37 -15.50 8.69 12.13
N ASN A 38 -14.72 9.01 13.15
CA ASN A 38 -13.53 9.85 12.97
C ASN A 38 -12.42 9.04 12.28
N PRO A 39 -11.47 9.71 11.59
CA PRO A 39 -10.23 9.07 11.18
C PRO A 39 -9.53 8.34 12.33
N PHE A 40 -8.82 7.26 12.00
CA PHE A 40 -8.16 6.29 12.88
C PHE A 40 -9.11 5.46 13.75
N THR A 41 -10.42 5.45 13.44
CA THR A 41 -11.35 4.50 14.06
C THR A 41 -11.08 3.11 13.51
N MET A 42 -10.88 2.14 14.40
CA MET A 42 -10.79 0.72 14.03
C MET A 42 -12.19 0.10 14.02
N ILE A 43 -12.54 -0.58 12.92
CA ILE A 43 -13.83 -1.26 12.74
C ILE A 43 -13.55 -2.75 12.50
N ASP A 44 -13.79 -3.57 13.51
CA ASP A 44 -13.66 -5.02 13.41
C ASP A 44 -14.99 -5.71 13.04
N LYS A 45 -14.93 -7.01 12.71
CA LYS A 45 -16.11 -7.81 12.37
C LYS A 45 -17.14 -7.87 13.50
N ASP A 46 -16.71 -7.81 14.75
CA ASP A 46 -17.57 -7.99 15.92
C ASP A 46 -18.36 -6.71 16.18
N SER A 47 -17.75 -5.54 15.96
CA SER A 47 -18.38 -4.23 16.04
C SER A 47 -19.45 -4.03 14.96
N VAL A 48 -19.23 -4.56 13.76
CA VAL A 48 -20.23 -4.55 12.69
C VAL A 48 -21.36 -5.54 12.99
N ALA A 49 -21.04 -6.76 13.44
CA ALA A 49 -22.05 -7.76 13.82
C ALA A 49 -22.93 -7.29 15.00
N ALA A 50 -22.36 -6.54 15.95
CA ALA A 50 -23.09 -5.93 17.07
C ALA A 50 -23.88 -4.66 16.68
N GLY A 51 -23.75 -4.19 15.42
CA GLY A 51 -24.44 -2.99 14.93
C GLY A 51 -23.86 -1.67 15.46
N TYR A 52 -22.64 -1.66 16.00
CA TYR A 52 -21.97 -0.43 16.38
C TYR A 52 -21.59 0.41 15.17
N TYR A 53 -21.19 -0.26 14.08
CA TYR A 53 -20.93 0.35 12.78
C TYR A 53 -21.69 -0.41 11.69
N LYS A 54 -22.09 0.31 10.65
CA LYS A 54 -22.67 -0.25 9.42
C LYS A 54 -22.38 0.64 8.23
N ALA A 55 -22.51 0.10 7.03
CA ALA A 55 -22.45 0.90 5.82
C ALA A 55 -23.51 2.02 5.84
N TYR A 56 -23.12 3.23 5.45
CA TYR A 56 -24.03 4.35 5.26
C TYR A 56 -25.00 4.08 4.11
N ASN A 57 -24.48 3.58 2.98
CA ASN A 57 -25.30 3.16 1.84
C ASN A 57 -25.95 1.79 2.15
N PRO A 58 -27.28 1.68 2.20
CA PRO A 58 -27.97 0.42 2.50
C PRO A 58 -27.63 -0.72 1.53
N ASN A 59 -27.32 -0.41 0.27
CA ASN A 59 -26.96 -1.41 -0.74
C ASN A 59 -25.59 -2.07 -0.45
N MET A 60 -24.78 -1.45 0.41
CA MET A 60 -23.44 -1.93 0.75
C MET A 60 -23.38 -2.65 2.11
N LEU A 61 -24.50 -2.81 2.82
CA LEU A 61 -24.52 -3.43 4.15
C LEU A 61 -23.90 -4.83 4.14
N LYS A 62 -24.38 -5.69 3.24
CA LYS A 62 -23.92 -7.08 3.14
C LYS A 62 -22.44 -7.18 2.78
N TRP A 63 -22.00 -6.44 1.75
CA TRP A 63 -20.60 -6.42 1.36
C TRP A 63 -19.70 -5.91 2.48
N SER A 64 -20.09 -4.85 3.18
CA SER A 64 -19.27 -4.26 4.25
C SER A 64 -19.10 -5.22 5.43
N GLU A 65 -20.14 -5.98 5.77
CA GLU A 65 -20.09 -7.05 6.78
C GLU A 65 -19.20 -8.21 6.34
N ASP A 66 -19.31 -8.64 5.08
CA ASP A 66 -18.49 -9.72 4.54
C ASP A 66 -17.02 -9.31 4.39
N TYR A 67 -16.77 -8.05 4.04
CA TYR A 67 -15.43 -7.48 3.91
C TYR A 67 -14.67 -7.49 5.25
N VAL A 68 -15.26 -6.98 6.33
CA VAL A 68 -14.58 -6.98 7.64
C VAL A 68 -14.40 -8.39 8.20
N ARG A 69 -15.25 -9.35 7.82
CA ARG A 69 -15.03 -10.76 8.11
C ARG A 69 -13.86 -11.33 7.33
N ALA A 70 -13.79 -11.08 6.02
CA ALA A 70 -12.70 -11.53 5.18
C ALA A 70 -11.34 -10.98 5.64
N LEU A 71 -11.29 -9.70 6.05
CA LEU A 71 -10.11 -9.08 6.67
C LEU A 71 -9.66 -9.78 7.95
N ASN A 72 -10.61 -10.22 8.78
CA ASN A 72 -10.28 -10.99 9.98
C ASN A 72 -9.79 -12.39 9.61
N ASP A 73 -10.45 -13.06 8.67
CA ASP A 73 -10.17 -14.45 8.32
C ASP A 73 -8.83 -14.62 7.60
N ASN A 74 -8.40 -13.60 6.85
CA ASN A 74 -7.09 -13.60 6.19
C ASN A 74 -5.95 -13.06 7.07
N ASN A 75 -6.23 -12.68 8.32
CA ASN A 75 -5.27 -12.12 9.28
C ASN A 75 -4.43 -10.95 8.75
N ARG A 76 -4.95 -10.15 7.81
CA ARG A 76 -4.22 -8.98 7.27
C ARG A 76 -4.32 -7.79 8.22
N TYR A 77 -5.52 -7.23 8.39
CA TYR A 77 -5.74 -6.00 9.15
C TYR A 77 -7.12 -5.94 9.78
N VAL A 78 -7.23 -5.23 10.91
CA VAL A 78 -8.50 -4.62 11.29
C VAL A 78 -8.70 -3.37 10.45
N LEU A 79 -9.90 -3.14 9.92
CA LEU A 79 -10.18 -1.97 9.10
C LEU A 79 -9.90 -0.67 9.88
N CYS A 80 -8.93 0.10 9.41
CA CYS A 80 -8.67 1.47 9.86
C CYS A 80 -9.45 2.44 8.97
N VAL A 81 -10.21 3.35 9.58
CA VAL A 81 -10.83 4.46 8.86
C VAL A 81 -9.81 5.57 8.67
N TRP A 82 -9.37 5.84 7.44
CA TRP A 82 -8.42 6.90 7.10
C TRP A 82 -9.10 8.24 6.83
N PRO A 83 -8.44 9.39 7.05
CA PRO A 83 -8.93 10.63 6.47
C PRO A 83 -8.95 10.48 4.94
N PRO A 84 -9.88 11.12 4.20
CA PRO A 84 -9.82 11.12 2.75
C PRO A 84 -8.45 11.62 2.26
N HIS A 85 -7.77 10.78 1.50
CA HIS A 85 -6.39 11.01 1.06
C HIS A 85 -6.21 10.51 -0.38
N CYS A 86 -5.14 10.96 -1.03
CA CYS A 86 -4.77 10.58 -2.40
C CYS A 86 -5.97 10.58 -3.37
N LEU A 87 -6.84 11.58 -3.24
CA LEU A 87 -8.06 11.68 -4.03
C LEU A 87 -7.72 11.93 -5.50
N ILE A 88 -8.26 11.10 -6.40
CA ILE A 88 -7.97 11.18 -7.83
C ILE A 88 -8.23 12.60 -8.35
N ALA A 89 -7.22 13.15 -9.03
CA ALA A 89 -7.18 14.51 -9.59
C ALA A 89 -7.00 15.66 -8.57
N ASP A 90 -6.82 15.38 -7.28
CA ASP A 90 -6.40 16.38 -6.29
C ASP A 90 -4.87 16.42 -6.13
N VAL A 91 -4.35 17.48 -5.51
CA VAL A 91 -2.91 17.64 -5.25
C VAL A 91 -2.35 16.52 -4.37
N GLY A 92 -3.13 16.00 -3.43
CA GLY A 92 -2.71 14.91 -2.53
C GLY A 92 -2.52 13.56 -3.22
N PHE A 93 -2.97 13.41 -4.47
CA PHE A 93 -2.73 12.23 -5.31
C PHE A 93 -1.36 12.28 -6.03
N THR A 94 -0.75 13.47 -6.14
CA THR A 94 0.49 13.65 -6.90
C THR A 94 1.74 13.29 -6.09
N ILE A 95 2.79 12.88 -6.81
CA ILE A 95 4.13 12.73 -6.22
C ILE A 95 4.64 14.09 -5.76
N VAL A 96 5.21 14.16 -4.55
CA VAL A 96 5.79 15.38 -3.98
C VAL A 96 6.77 16.04 -4.96
N PRO A 97 6.76 17.38 -5.09
CA PRO A 97 7.49 18.09 -6.14
C PRO A 97 8.97 17.73 -6.23
N GLU A 98 9.65 17.59 -5.10
CA GLU A 98 11.09 17.31 -5.00
C GLU A 98 11.45 15.97 -5.65
N LEU A 99 10.65 14.94 -5.38
CA LEU A 99 10.83 13.62 -5.98
C LEU A 99 10.41 13.62 -7.45
N ARG A 100 9.31 14.32 -7.79
CA ARG A 100 8.85 14.44 -9.17
C ARG A 100 9.89 15.10 -10.08
N GLU A 101 10.54 16.16 -9.61
CA GLU A 101 11.65 16.80 -10.32
C GLU A 101 12.83 15.86 -10.51
N ALA A 102 13.19 15.07 -9.49
CA ALA A 102 14.25 14.08 -9.60
C ALA A 102 13.92 13.00 -10.64
N PHE A 103 12.65 12.57 -10.70
CA PHE A 103 12.16 11.66 -11.73
C PHE A 103 12.21 12.29 -13.12
N LEU A 104 11.83 13.56 -13.29
CA LEU A 104 11.95 14.27 -14.58
C LEU A 104 13.39 14.28 -15.11
N VAL A 105 14.37 14.56 -14.24
CA VAL A 105 15.78 14.53 -14.62
C VAL A 105 16.20 13.13 -15.09
N TRP A 106 15.74 12.08 -14.41
CA TRP A 106 16.02 10.70 -14.80
C TRP A 106 15.31 10.31 -16.11
N GLU A 107 14.03 10.67 -16.30
CA GLU A 107 13.27 10.41 -17.53
C GLU A 107 13.89 11.12 -18.76
N ASN A 108 14.42 12.33 -18.57
CA ASN A 108 15.12 13.09 -19.61
C ASN A 108 16.41 12.42 -20.13
N THR A 109 16.85 11.32 -19.51
CA THR A 109 17.87 10.42 -20.08
C THR A 109 17.30 9.41 -21.09
N PHE A 110 16.13 9.70 -21.66
CA PHE A 110 15.38 8.86 -22.59
C PHE A 110 14.91 7.53 -21.97
N LYS A 111 14.53 7.60 -20.69
CA LYS A 111 13.93 6.50 -19.93
C LYS A 111 12.47 6.84 -19.62
N LYS A 112 11.63 5.82 -19.45
CA LYS A 112 10.22 5.98 -19.11
C LYS A 112 10.00 5.51 -17.66
N LEU A 113 9.48 6.38 -16.80
CA LEU A 113 9.04 5.96 -15.47
C LEU A 113 7.73 5.19 -15.59
N ASN A 114 7.61 4.10 -14.83
CA ASN A 114 6.38 3.32 -14.78
C ASN A 114 5.53 3.71 -13.57
N TYR A 115 4.35 4.27 -13.81
CA TYR A 115 3.40 4.57 -12.74
C TYR A 115 2.41 3.41 -12.56
N VAL A 116 2.21 2.97 -11.32
CA VAL A 116 1.34 1.85 -10.95
C VAL A 116 0.24 2.35 -10.00
N PRO A 117 -0.95 2.72 -10.50
CA PRO A 117 -2.04 3.15 -9.64
C PRO A 117 -2.63 1.96 -8.87
N LYS A 118 -3.07 2.20 -7.64
CA LYS A 118 -3.79 1.25 -6.77
C LYS A 118 -4.88 1.97 -5.96
N GLY A 119 -5.85 1.22 -5.43
CA GLY A 119 -6.88 1.78 -4.53
C GLY A 119 -8.10 2.47 -5.17
N SER A 120 -8.27 2.43 -6.50
CA SER A 120 -9.43 3.02 -7.18
C SER A 120 -10.73 2.23 -6.99
N CYS A 121 -10.63 0.94 -6.65
CA CYS A 121 -11.79 0.14 -6.28
C CYS A 121 -12.31 0.60 -4.91
N VAL A 122 -13.50 1.21 -4.87
CA VAL A 122 -14.04 1.78 -3.63
C VAL A 122 -14.46 0.74 -2.58
N TYR A 123 -14.47 -0.54 -2.95
CA TYR A 123 -15.06 -1.63 -2.19
C TYR A 123 -14.06 -2.36 -1.28
N THR A 124 -12.76 -2.10 -1.41
CA THR A 124 -11.70 -2.76 -0.63
C THR A 124 -10.54 -1.81 -0.40
N GLU A 125 -9.84 -1.96 0.72
CA GLU A 125 -8.53 -1.37 0.90
C GLU A 125 -7.48 -2.06 0.01
N HIS A 126 -6.43 -1.32 -0.35
CA HIS A 126 -5.43 -1.73 -1.34
C HIS A 126 -4.03 -1.23 -0.96
N TYR A 127 -3.53 -1.61 0.22
CA TYR A 127 -2.18 -1.22 0.67
C TYR A 127 -1.07 -1.73 -0.26
N SER A 128 -1.12 -3.01 -0.63
CA SER A 128 -0.14 -3.62 -1.54
C SER A 128 -0.30 -3.09 -2.97
N ALA A 129 0.79 -2.81 -3.67
CA ALA A 129 0.73 -2.42 -5.07
C ALA A 129 0.38 -3.56 -6.03
N VAL A 130 0.28 -4.79 -5.53
CA VAL A 130 0.01 -5.97 -6.37
C VAL A 130 -1.29 -6.68 -6.03
N ARG A 131 -1.97 -6.36 -4.92
CA ARG A 131 -3.24 -7.00 -4.56
C ARG A 131 -4.03 -6.17 -3.55
N ALA A 132 -5.35 -6.19 -3.63
CA ALA A 132 -6.20 -5.66 -2.57
C ALA A 132 -6.15 -6.53 -1.31
N ASP A 133 -6.54 -5.96 -0.17
CA ASP A 133 -6.65 -6.71 1.09
C ASP A 133 -7.73 -7.78 1.01
N VAL A 134 -8.84 -7.48 0.31
CA VAL A 134 -9.89 -8.42 -0.05
C VAL A 134 -10.25 -8.22 -1.51
N GLU A 135 -10.13 -9.26 -2.34
CA GLU A 135 -10.50 -9.16 -3.75
C GLU A 135 -11.99 -8.84 -3.90
N TYR A 136 -12.33 -7.84 -4.71
CA TYR A 136 -13.69 -7.50 -5.05
C TYR A 136 -14.06 -8.16 -6.39
N PRO A 137 -15.05 -9.08 -6.42
CA PRO A 137 -15.37 -9.85 -7.63
C PRO A 137 -15.77 -9.00 -8.85
N GLY A 138 -16.27 -7.78 -8.61
CA GLY A 138 -16.69 -6.86 -9.67
C GLY A 138 -15.56 -6.02 -10.26
N ASP A 139 -14.33 -6.13 -9.75
CA ASP A 139 -13.20 -5.31 -10.20
C ASP A 139 -11.90 -6.13 -10.26
N PRO A 140 -11.44 -6.50 -11.47
CA PRO A 140 -10.23 -7.32 -11.63
C PRO A 140 -8.96 -6.61 -11.16
N THR A 141 -8.98 -5.28 -11.00
CA THR A 141 -7.82 -4.53 -10.47
C THR A 141 -7.54 -4.84 -9.00
N THR A 142 -8.45 -5.51 -8.30
CA THR A 142 -8.27 -5.95 -6.90
C THR A 142 -7.55 -7.29 -6.79
N THR A 143 -7.48 -8.05 -7.89
CA THR A 143 -6.79 -9.35 -7.94
C THR A 143 -5.28 -9.17 -8.10
N LEU A 144 -4.53 -10.27 -7.96
CA LEU A 144 -3.08 -10.25 -8.05
C LEU A 144 -2.57 -9.69 -9.39
N ASN A 145 -1.80 -8.60 -9.33
CA ASN A 145 -1.21 -7.93 -10.47
C ASN A 145 0.13 -8.58 -10.85
N TYR A 146 0.06 -9.70 -11.58
CA TYR A 146 1.22 -10.42 -12.08
C TYR A 146 2.15 -9.55 -12.96
N GLN A 147 1.63 -8.51 -13.62
CA GLN A 147 2.48 -7.66 -14.46
C GLN A 147 3.52 -6.92 -13.62
N VAL A 148 3.15 -6.44 -12.43
CA VAL A 148 4.08 -5.77 -11.51
C VAL A 148 5.11 -6.74 -10.94
N ILE A 149 4.67 -7.94 -10.57
CA ILE A 149 5.54 -8.99 -10.04
C ILE A 149 6.60 -9.39 -11.06
N GLU A 150 6.17 -9.70 -12.29
CA GLU A 150 7.09 -10.14 -13.35
C GLU A 150 8.06 -9.03 -13.78
N MET A 151 7.66 -7.77 -13.73
CA MET A 151 8.57 -6.63 -13.98
C MET A 151 9.74 -6.57 -13.00
N LEU A 152 9.59 -7.10 -11.78
CA LEU A 152 10.62 -7.06 -10.75
C LEU A 152 11.56 -8.28 -10.78
N LYS A 153 11.23 -9.34 -11.53
CA LYS A 153 12.06 -10.54 -11.70
C LYS A 153 13.21 -10.31 -12.68
N THR A 154 14.09 -9.37 -12.33
CA THR A 154 15.20 -8.91 -13.18
C THR A 154 16.52 -9.65 -12.93
N GLY A 155 16.62 -10.37 -11.80
CA GLY A 155 17.89 -10.93 -11.31
C GLY A 155 18.88 -9.86 -10.83
N GLN A 156 18.43 -8.62 -10.64
CA GLN A 156 19.19 -7.50 -10.09
C GLN A 156 18.57 -7.03 -8.78
N ASP A 157 19.31 -6.20 -8.04
CA ASP A 157 18.81 -5.57 -6.81
C ASP A 157 17.55 -4.75 -7.08
N ILE A 158 16.52 -5.00 -6.27
CA ILE A 158 15.26 -4.24 -6.24
C ILE A 158 15.33 -3.31 -5.04
N LEU A 159 15.57 -2.04 -5.31
CA LEU A 159 15.59 -1.00 -4.29
C LEU A 159 14.18 -0.62 -3.88
N VAL A 160 13.91 -0.67 -2.58
CA VAL A 160 12.61 -0.34 -1.99
C VAL A 160 12.76 0.93 -1.15
N SER A 161 11.95 1.92 -1.45
CA SER A 161 11.83 3.18 -0.70
C SER A 161 10.40 3.70 -0.80
N GLY A 162 9.96 4.53 0.13
CA GLY A 162 8.66 5.17 0.09
C GLY A 162 7.87 5.01 1.38
N GLU A 163 6.58 5.34 1.29
CA GLU A 163 5.71 5.49 2.45
C GLU A 163 4.36 4.79 2.22
N ALA A 164 3.69 4.28 3.25
CA ALA A 164 4.22 4.12 4.61
C ALA A 164 4.93 2.76 4.77
N LEU A 165 6.03 2.73 5.55
CA LEU A 165 6.82 1.53 5.81
C LEU A 165 5.96 0.42 6.45
N ASP A 166 5.10 0.80 7.39
CA ASP A 166 4.18 -0.04 8.17
C ASP A 166 2.90 -0.47 7.41
N PHE A 167 2.63 0.10 6.23
CA PHE A 167 1.45 -0.21 5.41
C PHE A 167 1.82 -0.54 3.96
N CYS A 168 1.85 0.45 3.08
CA CYS A 168 1.97 0.25 1.63
C CYS A 168 3.27 -0.47 1.26
N VAL A 169 4.40 -0.08 1.85
CA VAL A 169 5.69 -0.74 1.60
C VAL A 169 5.64 -2.18 2.11
N ALA A 170 5.29 -2.38 3.39
CA ALA A 170 5.24 -3.70 3.99
C ALA A 170 4.37 -4.69 3.21
N ASN A 171 3.13 -4.30 2.86
CA ASN A 171 2.21 -5.17 2.15
C ASN A 171 2.63 -5.45 0.72
N THR A 172 3.16 -4.44 0.03
CA THR A 172 3.66 -4.62 -1.34
C THR A 172 4.78 -5.66 -1.36
N ILE A 173 5.77 -5.50 -0.46
CA ILE A 173 6.93 -6.41 -0.42
C ILE A 173 6.53 -7.80 0.07
N ARG A 174 5.65 -7.92 1.07
CA ARG A 174 5.12 -9.22 1.52
C ARG A 174 4.40 -9.96 0.39
N ASP A 175 3.51 -9.29 -0.31
CA ASP A 175 2.72 -9.93 -1.38
C ASP A 175 3.60 -10.31 -2.57
N ILE A 176 4.58 -9.50 -2.94
CA ILE A 176 5.54 -9.87 -4.00
C ILE A 176 6.43 -11.02 -3.54
N ALA A 177 6.90 -11.00 -2.29
CA ALA A 177 7.74 -12.05 -1.72
C ALA A 177 7.03 -13.42 -1.70
N ASN A 178 5.71 -13.45 -1.53
CA ASN A 178 4.92 -14.70 -1.60
C ASN A 178 4.91 -15.31 -3.01
N GLU A 179 5.17 -14.51 -4.04
CA GLU A 179 5.21 -14.91 -5.45
C GLU A 179 6.65 -15.10 -5.97
N PHE A 180 7.63 -14.87 -5.10
CA PHE A 180 9.06 -15.00 -5.36
C PHE A 180 9.61 -16.26 -4.68
N SER A 181 10.65 -16.84 -5.27
CA SER A 181 11.50 -17.82 -4.60
C SER A 181 12.34 -17.18 -3.49
N GLU A 182 12.83 -17.98 -2.54
CA GLU A 182 13.72 -17.48 -1.48
C GLU A 182 14.98 -16.78 -2.01
N ASP A 183 15.50 -17.20 -3.16
CA ASP A 183 16.64 -16.56 -3.81
C ASP A 183 16.26 -15.21 -4.45
N GLU A 184 15.06 -15.11 -5.03
CA GLU A 184 14.57 -13.84 -5.57
C GLU A 184 14.30 -12.81 -4.47
N VAL A 185 13.88 -13.23 -3.28
CA VAL A 185 13.68 -12.31 -2.13
C VAL A 185 14.98 -11.61 -1.72
N LYS A 186 16.14 -12.26 -1.89
CA LYS A 186 17.47 -11.67 -1.57
C LYS A 186 17.84 -10.48 -2.47
N ASN A 187 17.13 -10.31 -3.58
CA ASN A 187 17.29 -9.15 -4.45
C ASN A 187 16.69 -7.88 -3.84
N PHE A 188 15.76 -7.98 -2.88
CA PHE A 188 15.22 -6.78 -2.23
C PHE A 188 16.26 -6.11 -1.33
N VAL A 189 16.36 -4.79 -1.49
CA VAL A 189 17.14 -3.91 -0.61
C VAL A 189 16.24 -2.76 -0.15
N LEU A 190 15.87 -2.78 1.13
CA LEU A 190 15.16 -1.66 1.75
C LEU A 190 16.14 -0.51 2.02
N LEU A 191 15.83 0.66 1.48
CA LEU A 191 16.53 1.92 1.75
C LEU A 191 15.92 2.58 2.99
N GLU A 192 16.41 2.24 4.17
CA GLU A 192 15.75 2.58 5.46
C GLU A 192 15.65 4.09 5.72
N ASP A 193 16.61 4.88 5.23
CA ASP A 193 16.64 6.34 5.34
C ASP A 193 15.76 7.04 4.30
N ALA A 194 15.08 6.27 3.45
CA ALA A 194 14.10 6.73 2.46
C ALA A 194 12.70 6.14 2.71
N CYS A 195 12.41 5.76 3.96
CA CYS A 195 11.13 5.24 4.41
C CYS A 195 10.71 5.88 5.74
N SER A 196 9.40 5.93 5.99
CA SER A 196 8.83 6.38 7.26
C SER A 196 7.56 5.60 7.60
N CYS A 197 7.27 5.41 8.88
CA CYS A 197 6.03 4.80 9.36
C CYS A 197 4.97 5.87 9.64
N VAL A 198 3.69 5.53 9.43
CA VAL A 198 2.58 6.34 9.91
C VAL A 198 2.46 6.26 11.43
N ASN A 199 2.77 5.11 12.04
CA ASN A 199 2.61 4.84 13.47
C ASN A 199 1.17 5.12 13.95
N ALA A 200 0.19 4.56 13.24
CA ALA A 200 -1.20 4.67 13.64
C ALA A 200 -1.38 4.05 15.06
N PRO A 201 -2.22 4.64 15.92
CA PRO A 201 -2.39 4.16 17.30
C PRO A 201 -2.74 2.68 17.38
N GLY A 202 -1.96 1.91 18.15
CA GLY A 202 -2.11 0.46 18.31
C GLY A 202 -1.49 -0.39 17.18
N LEU A 203 -0.84 0.23 16.20
CA LEU A 203 -0.19 -0.41 15.05
C LEU A 203 1.30 -0.04 14.93
N GLU A 204 1.91 0.45 16.00
CA GLU A 204 3.25 1.06 15.99
C GLU A 204 4.38 0.08 15.64
N ASN A 205 4.20 -1.21 15.90
CA ASN A 205 5.24 -2.22 15.66
C ASN A 205 5.26 -2.78 14.23
N LEU A 206 4.26 -2.45 13.39
CA LEU A 206 4.09 -3.09 12.08
C LEU A 206 5.29 -2.89 11.14
N GLY A 207 5.95 -1.74 11.21
CA GLY A 207 7.14 -1.44 10.42
C GLY A 207 8.33 -2.31 10.84
N ASP A 208 8.62 -2.39 12.13
CA ASP A 208 9.70 -3.23 12.67
C ASP A 208 9.43 -4.71 12.41
N ASP A 209 8.19 -5.17 12.60
CA ASP A 209 7.77 -6.54 12.32
C ASP A 209 8.00 -6.88 10.83
N PHE A 210 7.66 -5.98 9.92
CA PHE A 210 7.92 -6.14 8.49
C PHE A 210 9.42 -6.26 8.18
N VAL A 211 10.24 -5.35 8.69
CA VAL A 211 11.68 -5.36 8.42
C VAL A 211 12.31 -6.65 8.96
N ASN A 212 12.01 -7.02 10.20
CA ASN A 212 12.53 -8.23 10.82
C ASN A 212 12.10 -9.50 10.06
N GLU A 213 10.82 -9.58 9.69
CA GLU A 213 10.28 -10.69 8.90
C GLU A 213 11.02 -10.82 7.57
N MET A 214 11.12 -9.75 6.79
CA MET A 214 11.70 -9.82 5.45
C MET A 214 13.21 -9.99 5.47
N VAL A 215 13.91 -9.42 6.45
CA VAL A 215 15.35 -9.69 6.67
C VAL A 215 15.58 -11.17 6.99
N SER A 216 14.71 -11.80 7.78
CA SER A 216 14.80 -13.24 8.04
C SER A 216 14.64 -14.11 6.79
N LYS A 217 13.95 -13.58 5.76
CA LYS A 217 13.79 -14.20 4.43
C LYS A 217 14.90 -13.80 3.43
N GLY A 218 15.88 -12.99 3.85
CA GLY A 218 17.05 -12.61 3.06
C GLY A 218 16.99 -11.23 2.41
N MET A 219 15.93 -10.45 2.63
CA MET A 219 15.93 -9.03 2.24
C MET A 219 17.09 -8.31 2.92
N ARG A 220 17.78 -7.43 2.18
CA ARG A 220 18.84 -6.58 2.74
C ARG A 220 18.26 -5.23 3.16
N VAL A 221 18.94 -4.59 4.10
CA VAL A 221 18.68 -3.21 4.51
C VAL A 221 19.96 -2.41 4.29
N SER A 222 19.84 -1.22 3.74
CA SER A 222 20.96 -0.31 3.52
C SER A 222 20.47 1.13 3.64
N LYS A 223 21.39 2.05 3.91
CA LYS A 223 21.13 3.48 3.68
C LYS A 223 21.36 3.84 2.22
N THR A 224 20.68 4.88 1.74
CA THR A 224 20.92 5.45 0.40
C THR A 224 22.39 5.82 0.20
N THR A 225 23.04 6.35 1.24
CA THR A 225 24.45 6.76 1.23
C THR A 225 25.45 5.61 1.34
N GLU A 226 24.99 4.38 1.59
CA GLU A 226 25.83 3.19 1.66
C GLU A 226 25.69 2.34 0.39
N TYR A 227 24.47 2.21 -0.13
CA TYR A 227 24.19 1.40 -1.32
C TYR A 227 24.81 1.98 -2.60
N PHE A 228 24.73 3.30 -2.78
CA PHE A 228 25.15 3.95 -4.03
C PHE A 228 26.63 4.40 -4.08
N LYS A 229 27.42 4.06 -3.06
CA LYS A 229 28.87 4.34 -3.02
C LYS A 229 29.65 3.39 -3.92
#